data_AF-A0A427Y762-F1
#
_entry.id   AF-A0A427Y762-F1
#
_cell.length_a   1.000
_cell.length_b   1.000
_cell.length_c   1.000
_cell.angle_alpha   90.00
_cell.angle_beta   90.00
_cell.angle_gamma   90.00
#
_symmetry.space_group_name_H-M   'P 1'
#
loop_
_entity.id
_entity.type
_entity.pdbx_description
1 polymer ?
#
loop_
_entity_poly.entity_id
_entity_poly.type
_entity_poly.pdbx_seq_one_letter_code
_entity_poly.pdbx_strand_id
1 'polypeptide(L)'
;MTINIPPVPPPEVMTLPVTPDPNTYTLLRNHHLPPTPPYTPDQPKRETGSGSRSKSKSELESGSESETAATGHSDTFDAFRRLSLESDVSEGATSGSADTSATSIGSYPYPGDSSTVTHRRLLSDNELSYYLPSRADGVNDMYLHHTLVAPTRAMSFTRILHIWAYQLVRHPLLAARIQMNDYEDVSFVHSPPASVDQAIKLASERFRLSRAHDSDSGTDTNADTDATSTSPMILSYLNGPRTLSNDLLSCLFFGTRNPFTPDASPGREEQKATYEFMLCATHFLGTAWPFTRS
;
A
#
# COMPACT_ATOMS: atom_id res chain seq x y z
N MET A 1 -47.29 -23.96 -40.93
CA MET A 1 -47.43 -22.61 -40.33
C MET A 1 -46.06 -22.01 -40.25
N THR A 2 -45.77 -21.00 -41.08
CA THR A 2 -44.45 -20.36 -41.16
C THR A 2 -44.53 -19.08 -40.33
N ILE A 3 -43.76 -19.00 -39.26
CA ILE A 3 -43.75 -17.84 -38.36
C ILE A 3 -42.82 -16.80 -38.98
N ASN A 4 -43.42 -15.67 -39.38
CA ASN A 4 -42.70 -14.53 -39.93
C ASN A 4 -42.20 -13.67 -38.76
N ILE A 5 -40.88 -13.67 -38.54
CA ILE A 5 -40.24 -12.87 -37.49
C ILE A 5 -39.77 -11.55 -38.12
N PRO A 6 -40.25 -10.38 -37.63
CA PRO A 6 -39.84 -9.09 -38.18
C PRO A 6 -38.37 -8.77 -37.85
N PRO A 7 -37.69 -8.00 -38.71
CA PRO A 7 -36.29 -7.66 -38.53
C PRO A 7 -36.07 -6.74 -37.33
N VAL A 8 -35.00 -7.01 -36.58
CA VAL A 8 -34.57 -6.25 -35.41
C VAL A 8 -33.98 -4.89 -35.85
N PRO A 9 -34.40 -3.77 -35.23
CA PRO A 9 -33.86 -2.45 -35.57
C PRO A 9 -32.39 -2.29 -35.12
N PRO A 10 -31.60 -1.47 -35.81
CA PRO A 10 -30.21 -1.22 -35.44
C PRO A 10 -30.10 -0.44 -34.12
N PRO A 11 -29.00 -0.61 -33.37
CA PRO A 11 -28.80 0.07 -32.09
C PRO A 11 -28.60 1.58 -32.28
N GLU A 12 -29.29 2.38 -31.46
CA GLU A 12 -29.12 3.82 -31.38
C GLU A 12 -27.71 4.19 -30.91
N VAL A 13 -27.04 5.03 -31.69
CA VAL A 13 -25.74 5.61 -31.34
C VAL A 13 -25.99 6.80 -30.41
N MET A 14 -25.77 6.60 -29.11
CA MET A 14 -25.71 7.70 -28.12
C MET A 14 -24.46 8.55 -28.38
N THR A 15 -24.66 9.77 -28.86
CA THR A 15 -23.64 10.82 -28.86
C THR A 15 -23.55 11.45 -27.46
N LEU A 16 -22.38 11.36 -26.83
CA LEU A 16 -22.09 12.00 -25.54
C LEU A 16 -21.68 13.47 -25.72
N PRO A 17 -22.01 14.37 -24.77
CA PRO A 17 -21.64 15.77 -24.85
C PRO A 17 -20.20 16.06 -24.38
N VAL A 18 -19.78 17.24 -24.80
CA VAL A 18 -18.46 17.88 -24.82
C VAL A 18 -17.85 18.14 -23.42
N THR A 19 -16.51 18.13 -23.40
CA THR A 19 -15.48 18.35 -22.35
C THR A 19 -15.76 19.29 -21.16
N PRO A 20 -15.17 19.03 -19.97
CA PRO A 20 -15.17 19.97 -18.85
C PRO A 20 -14.00 20.98 -18.89
N ASP A 21 -14.29 22.17 -18.34
CA ASP A 21 -13.48 23.40 -18.26
C ASP A 21 -12.26 23.26 -17.30
N PRO A 22 -11.03 23.65 -17.71
CA PRO A 22 -9.81 23.47 -16.91
C PRO A 22 -9.60 24.46 -15.73
N ASN A 23 -10.49 25.41 -15.46
CA ASN A 23 -10.18 26.51 -14.52
C ASN A 23 -10.73 26.41 -13.08
N THR A 24 -11.12 25.23 -12.58
CA THR A 24 -11.82 25.16 -11.28
C THR A 24 -10.96 24.83 -10.05
N TYR A 25 -9.63 24.71 -10.16
CA TYR A 25 -8.79 24.37 -9.00
C TYR A 25 -7.66 25.37 -8.78
N THR A 26 -7.97 26.48 -8.13
CA THR A 26 -6.96 27.25 -7.38
C THR A 26 -7.66 27.87 -6.19
N LEU A 27 -7.45 27.31 -5.00
CA LEU A 27 -7.44 27.98 -3.70
C LEU A 27 -7.40 26.91 -2.60
N LEU A 28 -6.20 26.67 -2.06
CA LEU A 28 -5.91 26.55 -0.62
C LEU A 28 -4.42 26.15 -0.48
N ARG A 29 -3.61 27.18 -0.24
CA ARG A 29 -2.20 27.08 0.16
C ARG A 29 -2.08 27.71 1.55
N ASN A 30 -1.13 27.18 2.33
CA ASN A 30 -0.43 27.80 3.46
C ASN A 30 -0.92 27.48 4.88
N HIS A 31 -0.41 26.40 5.43
CA HIS A 31 0.12 26.41 6.80
C HIS A 31 1.59 25.97 6.76
N HIS A 32 2.50 26.93 6.92
CA HIS A 32 3.93 26.70 7.13
C HIS A 32 4.15 26.23 8.58
N LEU A 33 4.69 25.03 8.75
CA LEU A 33 5.43 24.69 9.97
C LEU A 33 6.87 25.22 9.83
N PRO A 34 7.49 25.70 10.91
CA PRO A 34 8.86 26.17 10.88
C PRO A 34 9.84 25.01 10.59
N PRO A 35 10.95 25.28 9.89
CA PRO A 35 11.99 24.27 9.66
C PRO A 35 12.61 23.85 10.99
N THR A 36 12.69 22.54 11.22
CA THR A 36 13.47 21.98 12.33
C THR A 36 14.96 22.22 12.09
N PRO A 37 15.72 22.67 13.11
CA PRO A 37 17.16 22.88 12.97
C PRO A 37 17.88 21.55 12.70
N PRO A 38 19.01 21.58 11.97
CA PRO A 38 19.78 20.39 11.65
C PRO A 38 20.30 19.72 12.92
N TYR A 39 20.05 18.43 13.05
CA TYR A 39 20.59 17.59 14.12
C TYR A 39 22.12 17.53 13.97
N THR A 40 22.84 18.10 14.94
CA THR A 40 24.29 17.98 15.03
C THR A 40 24.59 16.91 16.09
N PRO A 41 25.05 15.71 15.72
CA PRO A 41 25.39 14.69 16.71
C PRO A 41 26.56 15.19 17.56
N ASP A 42 26.39 15.12 18.89
CA ASP A 42 27.44 15.43 19.85
C ASP A 42 28.65 14.53 19.59
N GLN A 43 29.74 15.14 19.10
CA GLN A 43 31.03 14.47 18.99
C GLN A 43 31.56 14.19 20.41
N PRO A 44 31.88 12.93 20.76
CA PRO A 44 32.49 12.65 22.05
C PRO A 44 33.82 13.41 22.17
N LYS A 45 33.98 14.17 23.26
CA LYS A 45 35.23 14.85 23.62
C LYS A 45 36.36 13.83 23.67
N ARG A 46 37.17 13.80 22.61
CA ARG A 46 38.37 12.98 22.51
C ARG A 46 39.47 13.67 23.31
N GLU A 47 39.86 13.07 24.43
CA GLU A 47 41.02 13.51 25.20
C GLU A 47 42.27 13.49 24.31
N THR A 48 42.92 14.65 24.23
CA THR A 48 44.07 14.91 23.37
C THR A 48 45.33 14.31 23.96
N GLY A 49 45.76 13.16 23.43
CA GLY A 49 47.15 12.70 23.48
C GLY A 49 47.94 13.32 22.33
N SER A 50 49.02 14.04 22.65
CA SER A 50 49.89 14.71 21.68
C SER A 50 50.64 13.72 20.78
N GLY A 51 50.54 13.88 19.46
CA GLY A 51 51.33 13.14 18.49
C GLY A 51 51.42 13.87 17.17
N SER A 52 52.48 14.65 17.00
CA SER A 52 52.81 15.42 15.79
C SER A 52 53.09 14.51 14.59
N ARG A 53 52.41 14.72 13.46
CA ARG A 53 53.00 14.51 12.12
C ARG A 53 52.21 15.23 11.02
N SER A 54 52.96 15.90 10.15
CA SER A 54 52.53 16.86 9.13
C SER A 54 52.09 16.24 7.79
N LYS A 55 51.37 17.07 7.01
CA LYS A 55 51.12 17.07 5.55
C LYS A 55 50.07 16.04 5.06
N SER A 56 49.17 16.32 4.11
CA SER A 56 49.06 17.42 3.14
C SER A 56 47.65 17.50 2.51
N LYS A 57 47.22 18.74 2.31
CA LYS A 57 46.27 19.34 1.36
C LYS A 57 45.93 18.56 0.06
N SER A 58 44.64 18.41 -0.21
CA SER A 58 44.04 18.65 -1.55
C SER A 58 42.52 18.85 -1.43
N GLU A 59 42.08 20.06 -1.79
CA GLU A 59 40.71 20.47 -2.07
C GLU A 59 40.21 19.84 -3.38
N LEU A 60 38.93 19.48 -3.47
CA LEU A 60 38.06 19.90 -4.59
C LEU A 60 36.59 19.67 -4.22
N GLU A 61 35.85 20.78 -4.13
CA GLU A 61 34.40 20.86 -4.06
C GLU A 61 33.81 20.76 -5.48
N SER A 62 32.63 20.15 -5.62
CA SER A 62 31.55 20.71 -6.44
C SER A 62 30.24 19.98 -6.12
N GLY A 63 29.39 20.64 -5.33
CA GLY A 63 28.02 20.25 -5.11
C GLY A 63 27.10 20.76 -6.22
N SER A 64 26.13 19.94 -6.58
CA SER A 64 24.95 20.32 -7.35
C SER A 64 23.76 19.55 -6.79
N GLU A 65 23.08 20.15 -5.82
CA GLU A 65 21.82 19.66 -5.28
C GLU A 65 20.69 20.13 -6.21
N SER A 66 19.96 19.18 -6.79
CA SER A 66 18.75 19.39 -7.59
C SER A 66 17.56 18.89 -6.78
N GLU A 67 16.87 19.81 -6.09
CA GLU A 67 15.55 19.55 -5.50
C GLU A 67 14.50 19.36 -6.61
N THR A 68 14.06 18.12 -6.83
CA THR A 68 12.86 17.82 -7.59
C THR A 68 11.73 17.46 -6.63
N ALA A 69 10.83 18.42 -6.39
CA ALA A 69 9.58 18.20 -5.69
C ALA A 69 8.64 17.37 -6.57
N ALA A 70 8.56 16.07 -6.32
CA ALA A 70 7.58 15.18 -6.94
C ALA A 70 6.28 15.20 -6.13
N THR A 71 5.39 16.13 -6.46
CA THR A 71 3.97 16.07 -6.11
C THR A 71 3.21 15.26 -7.15
N GLY A 72 2.47 14.23 -6.72
CA GLY A 72 1.39 13.64 -7.52
C GLY A 72 1.23 12.14 -7.33
N HIS A 73 0.33 11.71 -6.45
CA HIS A 73 -0.19 10.34 -6.40
C HIS A 73 -1.66 10.39 -5.94
N SER A 74 -2.55 10.82 -6.85
CA SER A 74 -4.01 10.77 -6.68
C SER A 74 -4.70 9.91 -7.76
N ASP A 75 -3.97 9.38 -8.75
CA ASP A 75 -4.56 8.73 -9.93
C ASP A 75 -4.87 7.23 -9.76
N THR A 76 -4.41 6.59 -8.68
CA THR A 76 -4.65 5.17 -8.41
C THR A 76 -6.09 4.88 -7.99
N PHE A 77 -6.82 5.87 -7.47
CA PHE A 77 -8.20 5.69 -7.01
C PHE A 77 -9.24 5.73 -8.16
N ASP A 78 -9.01 6.51 -9.22
CA ASP A 78 -9.94 6.56 -10.36
C ASP A 78 -9.85 5.31 -11.25
N ALA A 79 -8.68 4.65 -11.29
CA ALA A 79 -8.52 3.35 -11.94
C ALA A 79 -9.33 2.24 -11.22
N PHE A 80 -9.50 2.35 -9.89
CA PHE A 80 -10.27 1.40 -9.07
C PHE A 80 -11.77 1.43 -9.39
N ARG A 81 -12.35 2.61 -9.64
CA ARG A 81 -13.78 2.72 -10.01
C ARG A 81 -14.06 2.15 -11.40
N ARG A 82 -13.10 2.24 -12.33
CA ARG A 82 -13.23 1.73 -13.70
C ARG A 82 -13.17 0.20 -13.76
N LEU A 83 -12.25 -0.43 -13.02
CA LEU A 83 -12.11 -1.89 -13.05
C LEU A 83 -13.20 -2.65 -12.26
N SER A 84 -13.85 -2.00 -11.29
CA SER A 84 -14.93 -2.63 -10.51
C SER A 84 -16.30 -2.60 -11.22
N LEU A 85 -16.47 -1.82 -12.29
CA LEU A 85 -17.72 -1.74 -13.06
C LEU A 85 -17.78 -2.72 -14.25
N GLU A 86 -16.65 -3.31 -14.65
CA GLU A 86 -16.58 -4.19 -15.83
C GLU A 86 -16.72 -5.69 -15.50
N SER A 87 -16.92 -6.07 -14.22
CA SER A 87 -16.98 -7.49 -13.82
C SER A 87 -18.38 -8.07 -13.59
N ASP A 88 -19.46 -7.28 -13.67
CA ASP A 88 -20.82 -7.75 -13.37
C ASP A 88 -21.77 -7.63 -14.57
N VAL A 89 -21.65 -8.51 -15.56
CA VAL A 89 -22.79 -8.94 -16.40
C VAL A 89 -22.57 -10.37 -16.88
N SER A 90 -23.14 -11.35 -16.18
CA SER A 90 -23.82 -12.52 -16.77
C SER A 90 -24.14 -13.55 -15.68
N GLU A 91 -25.24 -13.35 -14.96
CA GLU A 91 -25.93 -14.46 -14.27
C GLU A 91 -27.30 -14.66 -14.90
N GLY A 92 -27.43 -15.79 -15.59
CA GLY A 92 -28.69 -16.29 -16.11
C GLY A 92 -29.58 -16.76 -14.97
N ALA A 93 -30.77 -16.17 -14.87
CA ALA A 93 -31.78 -16.55 -13.91
C ALA A 93 -32.34 -17.95 -14.22
N THR A 94 -32.06 -18.92 -13.34
CA THR A 94 -32.86 -20.14 -13.20
C THR A 94 -33.59 -20.09 -11.85
N SER A 95 -34.91 -19.94 -11.91
CA SER A 95 -35.81 -19.90 -10.77
C SER A 95 -35.93 -21.29 -10.13
N GLY A 96 -35.31 -21.49 -8.97
CA GLY A 96 -35.51 -22.65 -8.10
C GLY A 96 -35.92 -22.19 -6.71
N SER A 97 -37.22 -22.28 -6.41
CA SER A 97 -37.80 -21.98 -5.10
C SER A 97 -37.43 -23.06 -4.08
N ALA A 98 -36.61 -22.72 -3.08
CA ALA A 98 -36.36 -23.55 -1.91
C ALA A 98 -36.42 -22.70 -0.64
N ASP A 99 -37.45 -22.97 0.18
CA ASP A 99 -37.63 -22.46 1.54
C ASP A 99 -36.38 -22.76 2.37
N THR A 100 -35.62 -21.71 2.68
CA THR A 100 -34.50 -21.79 3.62
C THR A 100 -34.80 -20.90 4.81
N SER A 101 -35.18 -21.54 5.91
CA SER A 101 -35.38 -20.95 7.23
C SER A 101 -34.06 -20.37 7.72
N ALA A 102 -33.93 -19.04 7.62
CA ALA A 102 -32.78 -18.29 8.08
C ALA A 102 -32.70 -18.35 9.62
N THR A 103 -31.73 -19.09 10.13
CA THR A 103 -31.33 -19.06 11.54
C THR A 103 -30.76 -17.67 11.83
N SER A 104 -31.55 -16.84 12.51
CA SER A 104 -31.19 -15.50 12.96
C SER A 104 -29.92 -15.55 13.82
N ILE A 105 -28.79 -15.15 13.22
CA ILE A 105 -27.52 -14.93 13.94
C ILE A 105 -27.77 -13.71 14.85
N GLY A 106 -27.65 -13.94 16.16
CA GLY A 106 -28.06 -13.04 17.22
C GLY A 106 -27.71 -11.57 16.98
N SER A 107 -28.73 -10.74 16.90
CA SER A 107 -28.62 -9.28 16.96
C SER A 107 -28.19 -8.87 18.37
N TYR A 108 -26.91 -8.58 18.56
CA TYR A 108 -26.46 -7.95 19.79
C TYR A 108 -26.97 -6.50 19.83
N PRO A 109 -27.67 -6.08 20.91
CA PRO A 109 -28.14 -4.72 21.03
C PRO A 109 -26.95 -3.78 21.15
N TYR A 110 -26.74 -2.92 20.15
CA TYR A 110 -25.81 -1.79 20.24
C TYR A 110 -26.58 -0.60 20.84
N PRO A 111 -26.31 -0.21 22.10
CA PRO A 111 -26.88 1.00 22.66
C PRO A 111 -26.26 2.20 21.95
N GLY A 112 -27.13 3.10 21.49
CA GLY A 112 -26.79 4.28 20.71
C GLY A 112 -25.92 5.26 21.49
N ASP A 113 -24.62 5.17 21.25
CA ASP A 113 -23.72 6.30 20.99
C ASP A 113 -22.53 5.70 20.23
N SER A 114 -22.43 5.95 18.91
CA SER A 114 -21.50 5.25 18.03
C SER A 114 -20.06 5.77 18.16
N SER A 115 -19.57 6.00 19.38
CA SER A 115 -18.16 6.26 19.60
C SER A 115 -17.40 5.00 19.20
N THR A 116 -16.64 5.09 18.12
CA THR A 116 -15.79 3.98 17.67
C THR A 116 -14.84 3.62 18.80
N VAL A 117 -14.87 2.37 19.25
CA VAL A 117 -13.98 1.90 20.31
C VAL A 117 -12.55 1.99 19.80
N THR A 118 -11.76 2.87 20.41
CA THR A 118 -10.33 3.01 20.09
C THR A 118 -9.50 2.34 21.16
N HIS A 119 -8.61 1.45 20.74
CA HIS A 119 -7.62 0.81 21.61
C HIS A 119 -6.32 1.60 21.59
N ARG A 120 -5.75 1.83 22.77
CA ARG A 120 -4.47 2.51 22.94
C ARG A 120 -3.54 1.67 23.80
N ARG A 121 -2.26 1.61 23.45
CA ARG A 121 -1.20 0.99 24.26
C ARG A 121 0.09 1.79 24.14
N LEU A 122 0.70 2.12 25.27
CA LEU A 122 2.02 2.74 25.31
C LEU A 122 3.08 1.82 24.69
N LEU A 123 4.04 2.41 24.00
CA LEU A 123 5.23 1.70 23.56
C LEU A 123 6.06 1.32 24.78
N SER A 124 6.59 0.10 24.77
CA SER A 124 7.60 -0.34 25.73
C SER A 124 8.96 0.30 25.41
N ASP A 125 9.87 0.29 26.38
CA ASP A 125 11.23 0.83 26.21
C ASP A 125 11.96 0.26 24.99
N ASN A 126 11.78 -1.04 24.73
CA ASN A 126 12.34 -1.71 23.56
C ASN A 126 11.74 -1.15 22.26
N GLU A 127 10.41 -1.01 22.18
CA GLU A 127 9.74 -0.45 21.01
C GLU A 127 10.15 1.00 20.77
N LEU A 128 10.25 1.78 21.84
CA LEU A 128 10.65 3.19 21.81
C LEU A 128 12.08 3.34 21.28
N SER A 129 12.99 2.44 21.68
CA SER A 129 14.39 2.44 21.20
C SER A 129 14.52 2.24 19.69
N TYR A 130 13.57 1.56 19.05
CA TYR A 130 13.48 1.43 17.60
C TYR A 130 12.66 2.56 16.95
N TYR A 131 11.63 3.06 17.63
CA TYR A 131 10.76 4.13 17.11
C TYR A 131 11.51 5.47 16.98
N LEU A 132 12.20 5.93 18.03
CA LEU A 132 12.78 7.26 18.06
C LEU A 132 13.86 7.49 16.97
N PRO A 133 14.74 6.53 16.65
CA PRO A 133 15.64 6.66 15.51
C PRO A 133 14.90 6.52 14.17
N SER A 134 13.97 5.56 14.05
CA SER A 134 13.31 5.27 12.76
C SER A 134 12.37 6.38 12.28
N ARG A 135 11.89 7.26 13.16
CA ARG A 135 10.88 8.29 12.81
C ARG A 135 11.35 9.29 11.74
N ALA A 136 12.65 9.56 11.62
CA ALA A 136 13.15 10.61 10.73
C ALA A 136 13.35 10.12 9.29
N ASP A 137 13.98 8.96 9.11
CA ASP A 137 14.49 8.49 7.82
C ASP A 137 14.00 7.08 7.45
N GLY A 138 13.26 6.41 8.31
CA GLY A 138 12.84 5.02 8.08
C GLY A 138 13.96 4.01 8.28
N VAL A 139 15.05 4.40 8.94
CA VAL A 139 16.07 3.45 9.39
C VAL A 139 15.40 2.41 10.29
N ASN A 140 15.63 1.14 9.96
CA ASN A 140 14.97 -0.03 10.53
C ASN A 140 13.56 -0.33 10.00
N ASP A 141 13.05 0.28 8.94
CA ASP A 141 11.83 -0.27 8.34
C ASP A 141 12.14 -1.68 7.77
N MET A 142 11.31 -2.67 8.09
CA MET A 142 11.48 -4.06 7.65
C MET A 142 10.63 -4.35 6.42
N TYR A 143 11.08 -5.27 5.57
CA TYR A 143 10.26 -5.81 4.49
C TYR A 143 10.45 -7.31 4.33
N LEU A 144 9.41 -7.98 3.86
CA LEU A 144 9.38 -9.39 3.50
C LEU A 144 8.92 -9.49 2.06
N HIS A 145 9.81 -9.91 1.16
CA HIS A 145 9.52 -10.09 -0.25
C HIS A 145 9.38 -11.57 -0.59
N HIS A 146 8.29 -11.91 -1.29
CA HIS A 146 7.99 -13.25 -1.75
C HIS A 146 7.60 -13.23 -3.23
N THR A 147 8.13 -14.21 -3.96
CA THR A 147 7.76 -14.47 -5.35
C THR A 147 7.10 -15.85 -5.42
N LEU A 148 5.99 -15.96 -6.16
CA LEU A 148 5.33 -17.24 -6.35
C LEU A 148 4.69 -17.34 -7.74
N VAL A 149 4.64 -18.55 -8.28
CA VAL A 149 3.96 -18.85 -9.54
C VAL A 149 2.57 -19.40 -9.23
N ALA A 150 1.53 -18.73 -9.69
CA ALA A 150 0.15 -19.13 -9.45
C ALA A 150 -0.73 -18.88 -10.66
N PRO A 151 -1.90 -19.55 -10.73
CA PRO A 151 -2.89 -19.21 -11.72
C PRO A 151 -3.44 -17.79 -11.64
N THR A 152 -3.72 -17.19 -12.79
CA THR A 152 -4.24 -15.82 -12.85
C THR A 152 -5.55 -15.64 -12.09
N ARG A 153 -6.45 -16.64 -12.17
CA ARG A 153 -7.74 -16.61 -11.44
C ARG A 153 -7.59 -16.65 -9.92
N ALA A 154 -6.48 -17.18 -9.40
CA ALA A 154 -6.22 -17.25 -7.96
C ALA A 154 -5.68 -15.93 -7.40
N MET A 155 -5.07 -15.10 -8.26
CA MET A 155 -4.35 -13.88 -7.89
C MET A 155 -5.05 -12.61 -8.41
N SER A 156 -6.38 -12.61 -8.43
CA SER A 156 -7.11 -11.38 -8.74
C SER A 156 -6.88 -10.33 -7.65
N PHE A 157 -6.73 -9.07 -8.07
CA PHE A 157 -6.52 -7.94 -7.18
C PHE A 157 -7.54 -7.91 -6.03
N THR A 158 -8.83 -8.09 -6.35
CA THR A 158 -9.92 -8.13 -5.36
C THR A 158 -9.66 -9.18 -4.29
N ARG A 159 -9.23 -10.40 -4.66
CA ARG A 159 -8.94 -11.46 -3.68
C ARG A 159 -7.78 -11.08 -2.76
N ILE A 160 -6.70 -10.55 -3.33
CA ILE A 160 -5.53 -10.12 -2.54
C ILE A 160 -5.92 -9.00 -1.57
N LEU A 161 -6.72 -8.04 -2.03
CA LEU A 161 -7.21 -6.94 -1.18
C LEU A 161 -8.08 -7.45 -0.02
N HIS A 162 -8.97 -8.43 -0.27
CA HIS A 162 -9.78 -9.04 0.78
C HIS A 162 -8.94 -9.83 1.78
N ILE A 163 -7.94 -10.59 1.30
CA ILE A 163 -6.98 -11.27 2.18
C ILE A 163 -6.24 -10.25 3.03
N TRP A 164 -5.80 -9.14 2.45
CA TRP A 164 -5.11 -8.08 3.18
C TRP A 164 -6.00 -7.42 4.23
N ALA A 165 -7.26 -7.11 3.90
CA ALA A 165 -8.25 -6.61 4.86
C ALA A 165 -8.44 -7.59 6.02
N TYR A 166 -8.54 -8.88 5.73
CA TYR A 166 -8.62 -9.90 6.76
C TYR A 166 -7.37 -9.91 7.67
N GLN A 167 -6.16 -9.82 7.09
CA GLN A 167 -4.92 -9.74 7.88
C GLN A 167 -4.91 -8.52 8.81
N LEU A 168 -5.33 -7.35 8.32
CA LEU A 168 -5.39 -6.13 9.14
C LEU A 168 -6.38 -6.25 10.32
N VAL A 169 -7.52 -6.93 10.11
CA VAL A 169 -8.48 -7.20 11.19
C VAL A 169 -7.92 -8.19 12.21
N ARG A 170 -7.18 -9.20 11.76
CA ARG A 170 -6.56 -10.23 12.63
C ARG A 170 -5.33 -9.74 13.38
N HIS A 171 -4.64 -8.74 12.84
CA HIS A 171 -3.39 -8.20 13.37
C HIS A 171 -3.50 -6.68 13.58
N PRO A 172 -4.15 -6.24 14.69
CA PRO A 172 -4.40 -4.83 14.98
C PRO A 172 -3.19 -3.90 14.87
N LEU A 173 -2.00 -4.40 15.19
CA LEU A 173 -0.75 -3.63 15.09
C LEU A 173 -0.38 -3.26 13.65
N LEU A 174 -0.71 -4.09 12.65
CA LEU A 174 -0.52 -3.75 11.24
C LEU A 174 -1.44 -2.60 10.80
N ALA A 175 -2.61 -2.50 11.44
CA ALA A 175 -3.63 -1.49 11.20
C ALA A 175 -3.55 -0.29 12.17
N ALA A 176 -2.57 -0.29 13.10
CA ALA A 176 -2.41 0.78 14.07
C ALA A 176 -1.72 2.00 13.45
N ARG A 177 -1.78 3.10 14.19
CA ARG A 177 -0.95 4.29 14.00
C ARG A 177 -0.20 4.62 15.29
N ILE A 178 0.83 5.43 15.18
CA ILE A 178 1.54 5.99 16.33
C ILE A 178 0.97 7.37 16.66
N GLN A 179 0.64 7.55 17.92
CA GLN A 179 0.38 8.86 18.51
C GLN A 179 1.52 9.18 19.48
N MET A 180 2.26 10.25 19.19
CA MET A 180 3.31 10.79 20.04
C MET A 180 2.84 12.14 20.57
N ASN A 181 2.67 12.24 21.90
CA ASN A 181 2.42 13.51 22.57
C ASN A 181 3.74 14.08 23.14
N ASP A 182 4.58 13.20 23.69
CA ASP A 182 5.92 13.49 24.21
C ASP A 182 6.83 12.26 24.02
N TYR A 183 8.13 12.38 24.30
CA TYR A 183 9.09 11.28 24.25
C TYR A 183 8.76 10.13 25.21
N GLU A 184 8.15 10.44 26.35
CA GLU A 184 7.68 9.47 27.33
C GLU A 184 6.21 9.04 27.11
N ASP A 185 5.51 9.65 26.15
CA ASP A 185 4.13 9.33 25.79
C ASP A 185 3.98 9.08 24.29
N VAL A 186 4.45 7.90 23.89
CA VAL A 186 4.25 7.34 22.55
C VAL A 186 3.38 6.10 22.66
N SER A 187 2.31 6.05 21.86
CA SER A 187 1.34 4.95 21.92
C SER A 187 0.99 4.42 20.53
N PHE A 188 0.75 3.11 20.45
CA PHE A 188 -0.06 2.52 19.39
C PHE A 188 -1.53 2.90 19.62
N VAL A 189 -2.18 3.33 18.55
CA VAL A 189 -3.61 3.63 18.51
C VAL A 189 -4.24 2.84 17.39
N HIS A 190 -5.27 2.04 17.71
CA HIS A 190 -5.99 1.23 16.74
C HIS A 190 -7.50 1.37 16.93
N SER A 191 -8.20 1.64 15.83
CA SER A 191 -9.65 1.64 15.78
C SER A 191 -10.09 0.49 14.86
N PRO A 192 -10.68 -0.59 15.41
CA PRO A 192 -11.16 -1.70 14.60
C PRO A 192 -12.21 -1.20 13.59
N PRO A 193 -12.23 -1.72 12.34
CA PRO A 193 -13.25 -1.36 11.38
C PRO A 193 -14.63 -1.86 11.86
N ALA A 194 -15.65 -1.01 11.78
CA ALA A 194 -17.01 -1.34 12.23
C ALA A 194 -17.79 -2.19 11.21
N SER A 195 -17.28 -2.30 9.98
CA SER A 195 -17.89 -3.08 8.90
C SER A 195 -16.84 -3.68 7.96
N VAL A 196 -17.26 -4.64 7.14
CA VAL A 196 -16.41 -5.24 6.10
C VAL A 196 -15.95 -4.18 5.10
N ASP A 197 -16.84 -3.26 4.68
CA ASP A 197 -16.48 -2.18 3.77
C ASP A 197 -15.41 -1.25 4.33
N GLN A 198 -15.50 -0.94 5.64
CA GLN A 198 -14.44 -0.17 6.31
C GLN A 198 -13.12 -0.94 6.36
N ALA A 199 -13.15 -2.26 6.56
CA ALA A 199 -11.95 -3.09 6.54
C ALA A 199 -11.29 -3.12 5.15
N ILE A 200 -12.09 -3.27 4.09
CA ILE A 200 -11.59 -3.23 2.70
C ILE A 200 -11.04 -1.85 2.36
N LYS A 201 -11.74 -0.78 2.75
CA LYS A 201 -11.25 0.60 2.58
C LYS A 201 -9.91 0.79 3.29
N LEU A 202 -9.82 0.39 4.56
CA LEU A 202 -8.59 0.47 5.35
C LEU A 202 -7.44 -0.30 4.68
N ALA A 203 -7.71 -1.48 4.12
CA ALA A 203 -6.75 -2.27 3.39
C ALA A 203 -6.30 -1.58 2.10
N SER A 204 -7.21 -0.97 1.35
CA SER A 204 -6.90 -0.28 0.09
C SER A 204 -5.96 0.91 0.30
N GLU A 205 -6.13 1.65 1.40
CA GLU A 205 -5.24 2.77 1.78
C GLU A 205 -3.80 2.29 2.08
N ARG A 206 -3.66 1.01 2.48
CA ARG A 206 -2.40 0.34 2.86
C ARG A 206 -1.92 -0.67 1.81
N PHE A 207 -2.47 -0.59 0.60
CA PHE A 207 -2.12 -1.46 -0.51
C PHE A 207 -1.48 -0.64 -1.61
N ARG A 208 -0.43 -1.19 -2.24
CA ARG A 208 0.27 -0.55 -3.35
C ARG A 208 0.39 -1.55 -4.49
N LEU A 209 -0.04 -1.14 -5.68
CA LEU A 209 0.10 -1.94 -6.89
C LEU A 209 1.37 -1.48 -7.61
N SER A 210 2.35 -2.38 -7.75
CA SER A 210 3.53 -2.15 -8.56
C SER A 210 3.21 -2.54 -10.00
N ARG A 211 3.24 -1.58 -10.92
CA ARG A 211 3.16 -1.88 -12.36
C ARG A 211 4.54 -2.30 -12.84
N ALA A 212 4.59 -3.38 -13.62
CA ALA A 212 5.81 -3.88 -14.23
C ALA A 212 6.42 -2.93 -15.29
N HIS A 213 5.72 -1.85 -15.64
CA HIS A 213 5.93 -1.13 -16.90
C HIS A 213 6.46 0.30 -16.76
N ASP A 214 6.62 0.83 -15.55
CA ASP A 214 7.05 2.23 -15.39
C ASP A 214 8.58 2.40 -15.52
N SER A 215 9.33 1.31 -15.72
CA SER A 215 10.72 1.37 -16.20
C SER A 215 10.73 1.53 -17.72
N ASP A 216 10.32 2.70 -18.20
CA ASP A 216 10.40 3.14 -19.60
C ASP A 216 11.86 3.40 -20.06
N SER A 217 12.86 2.95 -19.28
CA SER A 217 14.23 2.84 -19.77
C SER A 217 14.31 1.63 -20.68
N GLY A 218 14.01 1.83 -21.97
CA GLY A 218 14.09 0.87 -23.09
C GLY A 218 15.49 0.29 -23.32
N THR A 219 16.10 -0.22 -22.26
CA THR A 219 17.33 -0.99 -22.29
C THR A 219 16.88 -2.44 -22.29
N ASP A 220 16.80 -3.00 -23.50
CA ASP A 220 16.58 -4.42 -23.76
C ASP A 220 17.73 -5.25 -23.18
N THR A 221 17.84 -5.33 -21.85
CA THR A 221 18.79 -6.21 -21.20
C THR A 221 18.19 -7.60 -21.20
N ASN A 222 18.62 -8.39 -22.18
CA ASN A 222 18.40 -9.82 -22.36
C ASN A 222 18.06 -10.53 -21.03
N ALA A 223 16.84 -11.04 -20.95
CA ALA A 223 16.16 -11.51 -19.74
C ALA A 223 16.69 -12.83 -19.13
N ASP A 224 17.91 -13.25 -19.46
CA ASP A 224 18.30 -14.66 -19.33
C ASP A 224 19.40 -15.00 -18.32
N THR A 225 20.01 -14.06 -17.58
CA THR A 225 21.20 -14.48 -16.80
C THR A 225 21.60 -13.72 -15.55
N ASP A 226 20.67 -13.10 -14.80
CA ASP A 226 21.06 -12.74 -13.43
C ASP A 226 19.92 -12.77 -12.41
N ALA A 227 19.84 -13.88 -11.67
CA ALA A 227 19.02 -14.06 -10.48
C ALA A 227 19.38 -13.09 -9.33
N THR A 228 20.40 -12.24 -9.54
CA THR A 228 20.86 -11.18 -8.65
C THR A 228 20.22 -9.81 -8.94
N SER A 229 19.42 -9.67 -10.00
CA SER A 229 18.66 -8.43 -10.25
C SER A 229 17.62 -8.23 -9.13
N THR A 230 17.89 -7.26 -8.26
CA THR A 230 16.99 -6.87 -7.16
C THR A 230 15.65 -6.45 -7.75
N SER A 231 14.53 -6.97 -7.21
CA SER A 231 13.19 -6.66 -7.73
C SER A 231 13.00 -5.13 -7.81
N PRO A 232 12.44 -4.59 -8.90
CA PRO A 232 12.20 -3.15 -9.03
C PRO A 232 11.32 -2.61 -7.91
N MET A 233 10.44 -3.44 -7.34
CA MET A 233 9.63 -3.11 -6.17
C MET A 233 10.51 -2.87 -4.92
N ILE A 234 11.52 -3.72 -4.70
CA ILE A 234 12.49 -3.55 -3.61
C ILE A 234 13.33 -2.30 -3.85
N LEU A 235 13.83 -2.09 -5.07
CA LEU A 235 14.63 -0.91 -5.40
C LEU A 235 13.83 0.39 -5.20
N SER A 236 12.56 0.41 -5.60
CA SER A 236 11.66 1.55 -5.38
C SER A 236 11.43 1.81 -3.89
N TYR A 237 11.27 0.76 -3.08
CA TYR A 237 11.09 0.90 -1.64
C TYR A 237 12.35 1.39 -0.91
N LEU A 238 13.53 0.88 -1.28
CA LEU A 238 14.79 1.23 -0.63
C LEU A 238 15.34 2.60 -1.04
N ASN A 239 15.12 3.02 -2.29
CA ASN A 239 15.68 4.27 -2.83
C ASN A 239 14.62 5.36 -3.03
N GLY A 240 13.33 5.04 -2.89
CA GLY A 240 12.25 6.00 -3.02
C GLY A 240 11.98 6.78 -1.74
N PRO A 241 11.00 7.70 -1.77
CA PRO A 241 10.50 8.34 -0.56
C PRO A 241 10.03 7.29 0.46
N ARG A 242 10.27 7.58 1.75
CA ARG A 242 9.87 6.67 2.82
C ARG A 242 8.37 6.37 2.72
N THR A 243 8.03 5.08 2.61
CA THR A 243 6.64 4.63 2.48
C THR A 243 5.91 4.62 3.82
N LEU A 244 6.58 4.20 4.89
CA LEU A 244 5.98 4.05 6.22
C LEU A 244 6.01 5.38 6.99
N SER A 245 5.04 5.57 7.88
CA SER A 245 4.90 6.78 8.68
C SER A 245 4.18 6.48 9.99
N ASN A 246 4.01 7.49 10.85
CA ASN A 246 3.20 7.34 12.06
C ASN A 246 1.76 6.87 11.75
N ASP A 247 1.19 7.24 10.61
CA ASP A 247 -0.17 6.84 10.22
C ASP A 247 -0.23 5.54 9.41
N LEU A 248 0.92 5.09 8.88
CA LEU A 248 1.06 3.92 8.03
C LEU A 248 2.21 3.03 8.51
N LEU A 249 1.92 2.18 9.51
CA LEU A 249 2.93 1.30 10.11
C LEU A 249 3.22 0.04 9.30
N SER A 250 2.32 -0.33 8.39
CA SER A 250 2.51 -1.45 7.46
C SER A 250 1.87 -1.17 6.11
N CYS A 251 2.42 -1.77 5.06
CA CYS A 251 1.94 -1.63 3.69
C CYS A 251 2.20 -2.92 2.90
N LEU A 252 1.24 -3.34 2.08
CA LEU A 252 1.39 -4.49 1.19
C LEU A 252 1.56 -4.00 -0.25
N PHE A 253 2.69 -4.34 -0.85
CA PHE A 253 2.92 -4.18 -2.28
C PHE A 253 2.60 -5.48 -3.02
N PHE A 254 2.02 -5.34 -4.21
CA PHE A 254 1.68 -6.45 -5.09
C PHE A 254 2.05 -6.13 -6.53
N GLY A 255 2.66 -7.06 -7.24
CA GLY A 255 3.06 -6.91 -8.64
C GLY A 255 3.04 -8.24 -9.40
N THR A 256 3.15 -8.15 -10.72
CA THR A 256 3.31 -9.30 -11.63
C THR A 256 4.53 -9.07 -12.52
N ARG A 257 5.44 -10.05 -12.61
CA ARG A 257 6.68 -9.91 -13.41
C ARG A 257 6.50 -10.28 -14.88
N ASN A 258 5.35 -10.85 -15.24
CA ASN A 258 5.02 -11.20 -16.62
C ASN A 258 3.49 -11.13 -16.80
N PRO A 259 2.92 -9.92 -16.97
CA PRO A 259 1.51 -9.78 -17.30
C PRO A 259 1.26 -10.47 -18.65
N PHE A 260 0.39 -11.47 -18.60
CA PHE A 260 -0.02 -12.34 -19.71
C PHE A 260 0.07 -11.72 -21.12
N THR A 261 0.70 -12.43 -22.06
CA THR A 261 0.57 -12.17 -23.51
C THR A 261 -0.67 -12.90 -24.05
N PRO A 262 -1.63 -12.21 -24.69
CA PRO A 262 -2.91 -12.75 -25.18
C PRO A 262 -2.88 -13.94 -26.15
N ASP A 263 -1.73 -14.49 -26.48
CA ASP A 263 -1.59 -15.46 -27.56
C ASP A 263 -1.89 -16.90 -27.06
N ALA A 264 -3.15 -17.12 -26.68
CA ALA A 264 -3.65 -18.37 -26.18
C ALA A 264 -4.56 -19.04 -27.21
N SER A 265 -4.02 -20.02 -27.92
CA SER A 265 -4.81 -20.96 -28.71
C SER A 265 -5.85 -21.67 -27.81
N PRO A 266 -7.10 -21.86 -28.27
CA PRO A 266 -8.16 -22.48 -27.48
C PRO A 266 -7.80 -23.93 -27.13
N GLY A 267 -7.74 -24.25 -25.83
CA GLY A 267 -7.52 -25.61 -25.31
C GLY A 267 -6.37 -25.78 -24.31
N ARG A 268 -5.67 -24.71 -23.90
CA ARG A 268 -4.51 -24.81 -23.00
C ARG A 268 -4.82 -24.70 -21.51
N GLU A 269 -3.97 -25.39 -20.75
CA GLU A 269 -3.85 -25.39 -19.28
C GLU A 269 -4.07 -24.01 -18.64
N GLU A 270 -4.58 -24.03 -17.41
CA GLU A 270 -4.75 -22.85 -16.58
C GLU A 270 -3.48 -21.99 -16.57
N GLN A 271 -3.59 -20.79 -17.13
CA GLN A 271 -2.47 -19.86 -17.27
C GLN A 271 -1.94 -19.46 -15.90
N LYS A 272 -0.63 -19.65 -15.71
CA LYS A 272 0.10 -19.25 -14.51
C LYS A 272 0.96 -18.03 -14.82
N ALA A 273 1.06 -17.13 -13.84
CA ALA A 273 1.96 -15.99 -13.88
C ALA A 273 2.80 -15.95 -12.59
N THR A 274 3.90 -15.20 -12.66
CA THR A 274 4.78 -14.97 -11.51
C THR A 274 4.36 -13.68 -10.81
N TYR A 275 3.95 -13.82 -9.55
CA TYR A 275 3.50 -12.75 -8.69
C TYR A 275 4.56 -12.41 -7.64
N GLU A 276 4.66 -11.13 -7.33
CA GLU A 276 5.53 -10.60 -6.29
C GLU A 276 4.68 -9.93 -5.21
N PHE A 277 4.98 -10.26 -3.95
CA PHE A 277 4.38 -9.67 -2.77
C PHE A 277 5.48 -9.10 -1.90
N MET A 278 5.32 -7.89 -1.41
CA MET A 278 6.24 -7.31 -0.44
C MET A 278 5.45 -6.69 0.70
N LEU A 279 5.55 -7.28 1.88
CA LEU A 279 5.00 -6.71 3.11
C LEU A 279 6.07 -5.84 3.77
N CYS A 280 5.79 -4.55 3.88
CA CYS A 280 6.62 -3.57 4.58
C CYS A 280 6.00 -3.29 5.95
N ALA A 281 6.83 -3.18 6.99
CA ALA A 281 6.40 -2.95 8.36
C ALA A 281 7.48 -2.22 9.16
N THR A 282 7.08 -1.33 10.07
CA THR A 282 8.02 -0.70 11.00
C THR A 282 8.57 -1.74 12.00
N HIS A 283 9.88 -1.72 12.30
CA HIS A 283 10.52 -2.78 13.10
C HIS A 283 9.99 -2.90 14.53
N PHE A 284 9.56 -1.79 15.13
CA PHE A 284 9.01 -1.81 16.49
C PHE A 284 7.67 -2.57 16.59
N LEU A 285 7.06 -3.01 15.48
CA LEU A 285 5.89 -3.90 15.51
C LEU A 285 6.22 -5.32 16.02
N GLY A 286 7.46 -5.80 15.81
CA GLY A 286 7.83 -7.20 16.08
C GLY A 286 8.07 -7.53 17.56
N THR A 287 8.14 -6.53 18.42
CA THR A 287 8.45 -6.70 19.86
C THR A 287 7.24 -6.50 20.78
N ALA A 288 6.09 -6.17 20.20
CA ALA A 288 4.86 -5.94 20.94
C ALA A 288 4.36 -7.23 21.60
N TRP A 289 4.48 -7.30 22.93
CA TRP A 289 3.76 -8.29 23.72
C TRP A 289 2.23 -8.11 23.51
N PRO A 290 1.42 -9.19 23.46
CA PRO A 290 -0.01 -9.08 23.17
C PRO A 290 -0.71 -8.07 24.06
N PHE A 291 -1.70 -7.37 23.49
CA PHE A 291 -2.70 -6.61 24.24
C PHE A 291 -3.38 -7.58 25.22
N THR A 292 -2.89 -7.67 26.46
CA THR A 292 -3.63 -8.38 27.50
C THR A 292 -4.89 -7.56 27.75
N ARG A 293 -6.05 -8.15 27.46
CA ARG A 293 -7.35 -7.56 27.81
C ARG A 293 -7.35 -7.36 29.33
N SER A 294 -7.18 -6.12 29.78
CA SER A 294 -7.45 -5.69 31.15
C SER A 294 -8.95 -5.62 31.38
#